data_AF-B0XI35-F1
#
_entry.id   AF-B0XI35-F1
#
_cell.length_a   1.000
_cell.length_b   1.000
_cell.length_c   1.000
_cell.angle_alpha   90.00
_cell.angle_beta   90.00
_cell.angle_gamma   90.00
#
_symmetry.space_group_name_H-M   'P 1'
#
loop_
_entity.id
_entity.type
_entity.pdbx_description
1 polymer ?
#
loop_
_entity_poly.entity_id
_entity_poly.type
_entity_poly.pdbx_seq_one_letter_code
_entity_poly.pdbx_strand_id
1 'polypeptide(L)'
;MKLNLNDRTAQRIRDTNFLMFYENVTLDAPQLFSENSIDILNASNSSTFSDKIFDLGGRDVNVGVVDYGPYCLTENVGENRGNADAFNSTLRKELQIEGLEGNLIIEFCKLRNCTLKLLPFGPDNWGYIDENGTGDGMLYATYLKKTELSICCTSFDWVQDILDGSQSIAYSSMKILVPRAKLLPTYLTPVYPFSSNLWISIFVTLTSMSVVLHGITALNSFRDALDQPAFVKSIFDTIAIFLDQGIFLNLICFIMLSGVVLSNSYSGGLASVLTIPRFEKSLDTIHNFALSQYRWAAPSIAWTFTIADAETPDLQAVVRKIEVIPDPDQLYRRSLRGDIGIGIELLNSQKFYVGPGGGP
;
A
#
# COMPACT_ATOMS: atom_id res chain seq x y z
N MET A 1 -26.24 -3.41 -5.44
CA MET A 1 -26.72 -2.83 -6.70
C MET A 1 -25.50 -2.55 -7.57
N LYS A 2 -25.37 -3.23 -8.72
CA LYS A 2 -24.21 -3.12 -9.62
C LYS A 2 -24.14 -1.71 -10.20
N LEU A 3 -22.99 -1.06 -10.14
CA LEU A 3 -22.70 0.14 -10.93
C LEU A 3 -21.29 0.07 -11.52
N ASN A 4 -21.28 0.15 -12.85
CA ASN A 4 -20.15 0.17 -13.77
C ASN A 4 -19.15 1.27 -13.42
N LEU A 5 -17.88 0.90 -13.30
CA LEU A 5 -16.77 1.84 -13.47
C LEU A 5 -16.41 1.90 -14.95
N ASN A 6 -16.43 3.10 -15.50
CA ASN A 6 -16.12 3.38 -16.90
C ASN A 6 -14.63 3.09 -17.16
N ASP A 7 -14.34 2.17 -18.09
CA ASP A 7 -13.02 1.58 -18.37
C ASP A 7 -11.91 2.58 -18.79
N ARG A 8 -12.23 3.83 -19.10
CA ARG A 8 -11.26 4.78 -19.68
C ARG A 8 -10.31 5.42 -18.67
N THR A 9 -10.69 5.53 -17.39
CA THR A 9 -9.82 6.14 -16.36
C THR A 9 -8.84 5.12 -15.76
N ALA A 10 -9.24 3.84 -15.70
CA ALA A 10 -8.40 2.73 -15.23
C ALA A 10 -7.34 2.27 -16.24
N GLN A 11 -7.44 2.72 -17.50
CA GLN A 11 -6.50 2.35 -18.56
C GLN A 11 -5.34 3.33 -18.67
N ARG A 12 -5.53 4.61 -18.32
CA ARG A 12 -4.48 5.64 -18.43
C ARG A 12 -3.40 5.56 -17.35
N ILE A 13 -3.64 4.81 -16.27
CA ILE A 13 -2.66 4.56 -15.18
C ILE A 13 -1.94 3.22 -15.38
N ARG A 14 -2.44 2.33 -16.25
CA ARG A 14 -1.78 1.06 -16.59
C ARG A 14 -0.52 1.24 -17.46
N ASP A 15 -0.36 2.40 -18.07
CA ASP A 15 0.77 2.71 -18.96
C ASP A 15 2.03 3.19 -18.22
N THR A 16 1.98 3.35 -16.89
CA THR A 16 3.13 3.78 -16.08
C THR A 16 3.40 2.81 -14.94
N ASN A 17 4.30 1.84 -15.19
CA ASN A 17 5.23 1.09 -14.32
C ASN A 17 4.90 0.70 -12.86
N PHE A 18 3.70 0.96 -12.34
CA PHE A 18 3.41 0.84 -10.92
C PHE A 18 2.09 0.10 -10.70
N LEU A 19 2.10 -0.84 -9.75
CA LEU A 19 0.92 -1.56 -9.28
C LEU A 19 0.61 -1.10 -7.85
N MET A 20 -0.65 -0.69 -7.63
CA MET A 20 -1.14 -0.28 -6.32
C MET A 20 -1.80 -1.47 -5.61
N PHE A 21 -1.47 -1.65 -4.33
CA PHE A 21 -2.16 -2.61 -3.46
C PHE A 21 -2.94 -1.90 -2.35
N TYR A 22 -3.90 -2.63 -1.81
CA TYR A 22 -4.90 -2.17 -0.86
C TYR A 22 -5.09 -3.29 0.16
N GLU A 23 -4.70 -3.04 1.40
CA GLU A 23 -5.19 -3.79 2.55
C GLU A 23 -5.95 -2.81 3.42
N ASN A 24 -7.26 -3.04 3.58
CA ASN A 24 -8.06 -2.35 4.57
C ASN A 24 -7.65 -2.87 5.94
N VAL A 25 -6.80 -2.13 6.62
CA VAL A 25 -6.70 -2.24 8.08
C VAL A 25 -7.75 -1.29 8.64
N THR A 26 -8.98 -1.79 8.78
CA THR A 26 -9.98 -1.17 9.65
C THR A 26 -9.60 -1.53 11.08
N LEU A 27 -9.00 -0.58 11.80
CA LEU A 27 -8.95 -0.64 13.25
C LEU A 27 -10.36 -0.29 13.74
N ASP A 28 -11.05 -1.28 14.29
CA ASP A 28 -12.32 -1.07 14.99
C ASP A 28 -12.06 -0.13 16.17
N ALA A 29 -12.50 1.13 16.03
CA ALA A 29 -12.58 2.04 17.15
C ALA A 29 -13.62 1.48 18.13
N PRO A 30 -13.28 1.21 19.41
CA PRO A 30 -14.30 0.86 20.38
C PRO A 30 -15.24 2.06 20.54
N GLN A 31 -16.53 1.82 20.31
CA GLN A 31 -17.60 2.74 20.66
C GLN A 31 -17.55 3.01 22.18
N LEU A 32 -16.87 4.08 22.57
CA LEU A 32 -16.93 4.65 23.92
C LEU A 32 -17.44 6.09 23.84
N PHE A 33 -18.59 6.28 23.20
CA PHE A 33 -19.49 7.37 23.58
C PHE A 33 -20.31 6.89 24.77
N SER A 34 -19.76 7.06 25.97
CA SER A 34 -20.59 7.19 27.16
C SER A 34 -21.35 8.51 27.01
N GLU A 35 -22.64 8.43 26.69
CA GLU A 35 -23.59 9.52 26.90
C GLU A 35 -23.65 9.84 28.40
N ASN A 36 -22.69 10.61 28.89
CA ASN A 36 -22.87 11.33 30.14
C ASN A 36 -23.59 12.63 29.79
N SER A 37 -24.92 12.54 29.69
CA SER A 37 -25.81 13.69 29.72
C SER A 37 -25.61 14.42 31.05
N ILE A 38 -24.79 15.47 31.03
CA ILE A 38 -24.67 16.39 32.16
C ILE A 38 -26.00 17.15 32.25
N ASP A 39 -26.72 16.96 33.36
CA ASP A 39 -27.93 17.70 33.69
C ASP A 39 -27.63 19.21 33.84
N ILE A 40 -27.90 19.98 32.78
CA ILE A 40 -27.76 21.46 32.74
C ILE A 40 -28.94 22.18 33.44
N LEU A 41 -29.81 21.46 34.17
CA LEU A 41 -31.09 22.03 34.60
C LEU A 41 -31.11 22.78 35.95
N ASN A 42 -29.98 23.01 36.62
CA ASN A 42 -29.97 23.75 37.91
C ASN A 42 -28.85 24.78 38.06
N ALA A 43 -28.54 25.55 37.01
CA ALA A 43 -27.69 26.74 37.09
C ALA A 43 -28.50 28.04 36.95
N SER A 44 -29.51 28.24 37.80
CA SER A 44 -30.20 29.52 37.90
C SER A 44 -29.32 30.52 38.66
N ASN A 45 -28.88 31.59 37.99
CA ASN A 45 -28.15 32.78 38.49
C ASN A 45 -26.63 32.85 38.28
N SER A 46 -26.12 32.32 37.17
CA SER A 46 -24.82 32.80 36.69
C SER A 46 -24.75 32.70 35.16
N SER A 47 -24.79 33.84 34.47
CA SER A 47 -24.56 33.96 33.02
C SER A 47 -23.08 33.74 32.65
N THR A 48 -22.39 32.82 33.34
CA THR A 48 -20.95 32.61 33.30
C THR A 48 -20.50 31.85 32.05
N PHE A 49 -21.44 31.15 31.41
CA PHE A 49 -21.23 30.49 30.14
C PHE A 49 -22.17 31.14 29.13
N SER A 50 -21.69 32.18 28.44
CA SER A 50 -22.30 32.59 27.18
C SER A 50 -22.32 31.39 26.24
N ASP A 51 -23.20 31.41 25.24
CA ASP A 51 -23.36 30.31 24.29
C ASP A 51 -22.17 30.24 23.29
N LYS A 52 -20.96 30.02 23.84
CA LYS A 52 -19.65 30.01 23.17
C LYS A 52 -19.53 28.88 22.15
N ILE A 53 -20.50 27.98 22.10
CA ILE A 53 -20.58 26.91 21.11
C ILE A 53 -21.09 27.46 19.77
N PHE A 54 -21.96 28.47 19.79
CA PHE A 54 -22.57 29.05 18.59
C PHE A 54 -22.07 30.44 18.24
N ASP A 55 -21.62 31.23 19.23
CA ASP A 55 -21.09 32.58 19.02
C ASP A 55 -19.89 32.85 19.94
N LEU A 56 -18.74 33.12 19.33
CA LEU A 56 -17.48 33.44 19.98
C LEU A 56 -17.26 34.94 20.19
N GLY A 57 -18.24 35.79 19.82
CA GLY A 57 -18.28 37.20 20.17
C GLY A 57 -17.16 38.05 19.55
N GLY A 58 -16.63 37.63 18.40
CA GLY A 58 -15.51 38.26 17.72
C GLY A 58 -14.14 38.01 18.37
N ARG A 59 -14.01 37.01 19.27
CA ARG A 59 -12.74 36.71 19.92
C ARG A 59 -11.68 36.27 18.91
N ASP A 60 -10.43 36.57 19.23
CA ASP A 60 -9.28 36.01 18.51
C ASP A 60 -9.14 34.52 18.82
N VAL A 61 -8.99 33.71 17.77
CA VAL A 61 -8.70 32.27 17.87
C VAL A 61 -7.33 32.05 17.24
N ASN A 62 -6.38 31.63 18.08
CA ASN A 62 -4.99 31.40 17.67
C ASN A 62 -4.84 29.99 17.14
N VAL A 63 -4.44 29.83 15.89
CA VAL A 63 -4.38 28.53 15.22
C VAL A 63 -2.98 28.29 14.67
N GLY A 64 -2.39 27.17 15.05
CA GLY A 64 -1.17 26.65 14.44
C GLY A 64 -1.50 25.97 13.13
N VAL A 65 -0.72 26.25 12.09
CA VAL A 65 -0.89 25.63 10.77
C VAL A 65 0.46 25.19 10.21
N VAL A 66 0.51 23.95 9.70
CA VAL A 66 1.60 23.41 8.90
C VAL A 66 1.19 23.45 7.43
N ASP A 67 2.14 23.76 6.55
CA ASP A 67 1.89 23.74 5.12
C ASP A 67 1.97 22.30 4.61
N TYR A 68 0.81 21.76 4.23
CA TYR A 68 0.63 20.43 3.70
C TYR A 68 -0.41 20.42 2.59
N GLY A 69 0.06 20.63 1.35
CA GLY A 69 -0.82 20.66 0.18
C GLY A 69 -1.42 19.30 -0.11
N PRO A 70 -2.72 19.19 -0.47
CA PRO A 70 -3.68 20.25 -0.75
C PRO A 70 -4.59 20.63 0.44
N TYR A 71 -4.23 20.28 1.68
CA TYR A 71 -5.07 20.50 2.86
C TYR A 71 -4.91 21.89 3.44
N CYS A 72 -3.66 22.37 3.57
CA CYS A 72 -3.36 23.74 3.99
C CYS A 72 -2.13 24.25 3.26
N LEU A 73 -2.23 25.47 2.78
CA LEU A 73 -1.13 26.26 2.27
C LEU A 73 -1.30 27.67 2.81
N THR A 74 -0.26 28.20 3.43
CA THR A 74 -0.24 29.54 3.98
C THR A 74 0.73 30.39 3.18
N GLU A 75 0.29 31.55 2.72
CA GLU A 75 1.13 32.52 2.02
C GLU A 75 0.97 33.91 2.65
N ASN A 76 2.07 34.65 2.79
CA ASN A 76 1.98 36.08 3.12
C ASN A 76 1.66 36.87 1.84
N VAL A 77 0.43 37.35 1.77
CA VAL A 77 -0.07 38.16 0.66
C VAL A 77 -0.11 39.64 1.01
N GLY A 78 0.36 40.08 2.17
CA GLY A 78 0.37 41.48 2.59
C GLY A 78 -1.00 42.04 3.00
N GLU A 79 -0.98 43.20 3.65
CA GLU A 79 -2.12 43.77 4.37
C GLU A 79 -3.41 43.86 3.53
N ASN A 80 -4.53 43.40 4.11
CA ASN A 80 -5.88 43.41 3.53
C ASN A 80 -6.05 42.64 2.21
N ARG A 81 -5.09 41.79 1.82
CA ARG A 81 -5.18 40.97 0.59
C ARG A 81 -5.52 39.50 0.85
N GLY A 82 -5.36 39.03 2.09
CA GLY A 82 -5.61 37.65 2.50
C GLY A 82 -6.95 37.44 3.20
N ASN A 83 -7.05 36.31 3.90
CA ASN A 83 -8.26 35.87 4.61
C ASN A 83 -8.04 35.63 6.11
N ALA A 84 -6.82 35.74 6.63
CA ALA A 84 -6.48 35.55 8.05
C ALA A 84 -5.42 36.53 8.55
N ASP A 85 -5.47 36.85 9.85
CA ASP A 85 -4.47 37.68 10.52
C ASP A 85 -3.26 36.81 10.95
N ALA A 86 -2.06 37.38 11.01
CA ALA A 86 -0.92 36.67 11.59
C ALA A 86 -0.87 36.87 13.12
N PHE A 87 -0.49 35.82 13.86
CA PHE A 87 -0.48 35.79 15.32
C PHE A 87 0.33 36.94 15.97
N ASN A 88 1.50 37.26 15.40
CA ASN A 88 2.43 38.27 15.92
C ASN A 88 2.45 39.58 15.13
N SER A 89 1.38 39.90 14.41
CA SER A 89 1.32 41.08 13.55
C SER A 89 0.17 42.00 13.89
N THR A 90 0.37 43.29 13.60
CA THR A 90 -0.67 44.32 13.67
C THR A 90 -1.41 44.50 12.35
N LEU A 91 -0.92 43.90 11.27
CA LEU A 91 -1.53 43.99 9.95
C LEU A 91 -2.75 43.08 9.89
N ARG A 92 -3.84 43.60 9.30
CA ARG A 92 -5.06 42.82 9.10
C ARG A 92 -4.96 42.01 7.81
N LYS A 93 -5.43 40.77 7.86
CA LYS A 93 -5.60 39.87 6.71
C LYS A 93 -4.38 39.82 5.81
N GLU A 94 -3.20 39.67 6.40
CA GLU A 94 -1.96 39.59 5.63
C GLU A 94 -1.64 38.17 5.16
N LEU A 95 -2.25 37.16 5.78
CA LEU A 95 -2.06 35.76 5.43
C LEU A 95 -3.24 35.27 4.60
N GLN A 96 -2.92 34.52 3.56
CA GLN A 96 -3.86 33.74 2.79
C GLN A 96 -3.67 32.28 3.18
N ILE A 97 -4.70 31.66 3.74
CA ILE A 97 -4.76 30.22 3.97
C ILE A 97 -5.72 29.58 2.96
N GLU A 98 -5.24 28.55 2.27
CA GLU A 98 -6.00 27.80 1.28
C GLU A 98 -5.90 26.29 1.52
N GLY A 99 -6.74 25.52 0.84
CA GLY A 99 -6.80 24.07 0.98
C GLY A 99 -8.05 23.60 1.71
N LEU A 100 -8.24 22.28 1.82
CA LEU A 100 -9.45 21.71 2.41
C LEU A 100 -9.65 22.12 3.87
N GLU A 101 -8.64 21.93 4.72
CA GLU A 101 -8.69 22.27 6.14
C GLU A 101 -8.53 23.78 6.36
N GLY A 102 -7.70 24.42 5.54
CA GLY A 102 -7.56 25.88 5.55
C GLY A 102 -8.88 26.61 5.30
N ASN A 103 -9.66 26.17 4.32
CA ASN A 103 -10.99 26.73 4.08
C ASN A 103 -11.98 26.36 5.20
N LEU A 104 -11.87 25.17 5.78
CA LEU A 104 -12.75 24.73 6.87
C LEU A 104 -12.61 25.62 8.11
N ILE A 105 -11.38 25.99 8.50
CA ILE A 105 -11.18 26.86 9.67
C ILE A 105 -11.67 28.29 9.43
N ILE A 106 -11.56 28.78 8.20
CA ILE A 106 -12.10 30.09 7.80
C ILE A 106 -13.63 30.09 7.91
N GLU A 107 -14.29 29.06 7.38
CA GLU A 107 -15.75 28.93 7.49
C GLU A 107 -16.21 28.72 8.93
N PHE A 108 -15.45 27.98 9.73
CA PHE A 108 -15.70 27.85 11.17
C PHE A 108 -15.75 29.22 11.85
N CYS A 109 -14.76 30.10 11.61
CA CYS A 109 -14.78 31.42 12.23
C CYS A 109 -15.85 32.36 11.69
N LYS A 110 -16.22 32.24 10.41
CA LYS A 110 -17.38 32.96 9.86
C LYS A 110 -18.69 32.53 10.54
N LEU A 111 -18.88 31.23 10.75
CA LEU A 111 -20.10 30.68 11.35
C LEU A 111 -20.20 30.90 12.86
N ARG A 112 -19.06 31.06 13.55
CA ARG A 112 -19.00 31.22 15.00
C ARG A 112 -18.60 32.62 15.43
N ASN A 113 -18.53 33.58 14.50
CA ASN A 113 -18.16 34.96 14.80
C ASN A 113 -16.84 35.03 15.60
N CYS A 114 -15.75 34.53 15.01
CA CYS A 114 -14.39 34.72 15.54
C CYS A 114 -13.44 35.35 14.53
N THR A 115 -12.35 35.94 15.03
CA THR A 115 -11.23 36.43 14.24
C THR A 115 -10.11 35.39 14.24
N LEU A 116 -9.71 34.91 13.07
CA LEU A 116 -8.68 33.90 12.93
C LEU A 116 -7.28 34.51 12.95
N LYS A 117 -6.43 34.07 13.89
CA LYS A 117 -5.00 34.41 13.96
C LYS A 117 -4.13 33.19 13.72
N LEU A 118 -3.43 33.17 12.59
CA LEU A 118 -2.59 32.04 12.19
C LEU A 118 -1.15 32.19 12.69
N LEU A 119 -0.60 31.08 13.16
CA LEU A 119 0.82 30.89 13.41
C LEU A 119 1.35 29.83 12.44
N PRO A 120 1.94 30.23 11.31
CA PRO A 120 2.48 29.29 10.32
C PRO A 120 3.79 28.66 10.80
N PHE A 121 3.92 27.35 10.65
CA PHE A 121 5.12 26.57 10.98
C PHE A 121 5.94 26.15 9.75
N GLY A 122 5.49 26.52 8.55
CA GLY A 122 6.10 26.12 7.28
C GLY A 122 5.80 24.66 6.92
N PRO A 123 6.51 24.10 5.93
CA PRO A 123 6.32 22.71 5.51
C PRO A 123 6.87 21.72 6.55
N ASP A 124 6.19 20.58 6.71
CA ASP A 124 6.62 19.41 7.49
C ASP A 124 6.88 19.61 9.01
N ASN A 125 6.43 20.71 9.60
CA ASN A 125 6.77 21.03 11.00
C ASN A 125 5.62 20.83 11.99
N TRP A 126 4.99 19.64 11.99
CA TRP A 126 4.01 19.28 13.04
C TRP A 126 4.64 19.27 14.42
N GLY A 127 5.89 18.84 14.51
CA GLY A 127 6.64 18.80 15.76
C GLY A 127 6.44 17.52 16.57
N TYR A 128 6.98 17.53 17.78
CA TYR A 128 6.92 16.43 18.74
C TYR A 128 6.78 16.97 20.16
N ILE A 129 6.32 16.11 21.07
CA ILE A 129 6.26 16.38 22.50
C ILE A 129 6.91 15.19 23.19
N ASP A 130 8.01 15.43 23.88
CA ASP A 130 8.71 14.43 24.67
C ASP A 130 7.98 14.15 25.99
N GLU A 131 8.24 12.99 26.59
CA GLU A 131 7.71 12.60 27.90
C GLU A 131 8.08 13.59 29.03
N ASN A 132 9.20 14.31 28.86
CA ASN A 132 9.64 15.35 29.80
C ASN A 132 8.85 16.67 29.67
N GLY A 133 7.88 16.75 28.76
CA GLY A 133 7.07 17.94 28.49
C GLY A 133 7.78 19.02 27.67
N THR A 134 8.93 18.70 27.07
CA THR A 134 9.61 19.56 26.09
C THR A 134 9.25 19.14 24.67
N GLY A 135 9.51 19.98 23.68
CA GLY A 135 9.16 19.68 22.30
C GLY A 135 9.41 20.87 21.38
N ASP A 136 8.98 20.73 20.13
CA ASP A 136 9.00 21.79 19.13
C ASP A 136 7.86 21.60 18.13
N GLY A 137 7.63 22.58 17.27
CA GLY A 137 6.67 22.56 16.18
C GLY A 137 5.24 22.93 16.59
N MET A 138 4.30 22.71 15.66
CA MET A 138 2.91 23.11 15.79
C MET A 138 2.21 22.49 17.01
N LEU A 139 2.37 21.18 17.21
CA LEU A 139 1.75 20.44 18.32
C LEU A 139 2.27 20.92 19.67
N TYR A 140 3.57 21.15 19.79
CA TYR A 140 4.16 21.68 21.01
C TYR A 140 3.67 23.11 21.31
N ALA A 141 3.43 23.94 20.29
CA ALA A 141 2.83 25.25 20.49
C ALA A 141 1.39 25.18 21.03
N THR A 142 0.61 24.16 20.65
CA THR A 142 -0.70 23.88 21.26
C THR A 142 -0.57 23.37 22.68
N TYR A 143 0.39 22.49 22.96
CA TYR A 143 0.69 22.02 24.32
C TYR A 143 1.02 23.18 25.29
N LEU A 144 1.83 24.14 24.85
CA LEU A 144 2.14 25.36 25.60
C LEU A 144 0.99 26.39 25.63
N LYS A 145 -0.17 26.08 25.03
CA LYS A 145 -1.33 26.98 24.90
C LYS A 145 -1.01 28.30 24.18
N LYS A 146 0.01 28.30 23.33
CA LYS A 146 0.31 29.44 22.43
C LYS A 146 -0.69 29.49 21.28
N THR A 147 -1.10 28.33 20.79
CA THR A 147 -2.21 28.15 19.87
C THR A 147 -3.32 27.38 20.59
N GLU A 148 -4.58 27.71 20.28
CA GLU A 148 -5.76 27.02 20.80
C GLU A 148 -6.12 25.80 19.95
N LEU A 149 -5.81 25.84 18.65
CA LEU A 149 -6.04 24.77 17.71
C LEU A 149 -4.78 24.51 16.88
N SER A 150 -4.55 23.25 16.53
CA SER A 150 -3.60 22.82 15.51
C SER A 150 -4.38 22.20 14.36
N ILE A 151 -4.07 22.62 13.13
CA ILE A 151 -4.75 22.12 11.92
C ILE A 151 -3.73 21.68 10.88
N CYS A 152 -4.23 20.99 9.85
CA CYS A 152 -3.50 20.38 8.75
C CYS A 152 -2.99 18.97 9.02
N CYS A 153 -3.73 17.97 8.54
CA CYS A 153 -3.31 16.57 8.50
C CYS A 153 -2.68 16.07 9.81
N THR A 154 -3.25 16.52 10.92
CA THR A 154 -2.78 16.11 12.25
C THR A 154 -3.29 14.69 12.51
N SER A 155 -2.38 13.72 12.51
CA SER A 155 -2.70 12.37 12.94
C SER A 155 -2.56 12.28 14.46
N PHE A 156 -3.56 11.68 15.10
CA PHE A 156 -3.74 11.76 16.55
C PHE A 156 -3.02 10.65 17.32
N ASP A 157 -2.63 9.56 16.67
CA ASP A 157 -2.23 8.33 17.37
C ASP A 157 -1.04 8.52 18.32
N TRP A 158 -0.06 9.38 17.99
CA TRP A 158 1.15 9.57 18.81
C TRP A 158 1.08 10.72 19.83
N VAL A 159 0.00 11.51 19.86
CA VAL A 159 -0.20 12.60 20.84
C VAL A 159 -1.54 12.55 21.57
N GLN A 160 -2.36 11.52 21.34
CA GLN A 160 -3.70 11.39 21.94
C GLN A 160 -3.69 11.38 23.48
N ASP A 161 -2.61 10.93 24.10
CA ASP A 161 -2.48 10.91 25.57
C ASP A 161 -2.14 12.30 26.15
N ILE A 162 -1.76 13.26 25.30
CA ILE A 162 -1.25 14.58 25.68
C ILE A 162 -2.20 15.70 25.24
N LEU A 163 -2.80 15.58 24.05
CA LEU A 163 -3.64 16.60 23.43
C LEU A 163 -5.02 16.04 23.07
N ASP A 164 -6.05 16.85 23.31
CA ASP A 164 -7.41 16.53 22.90
C ASP A 164 -7.61 16.71 21.39
N GLY A 165 -8.23 15.73 20.75
CA GLY A 165 -8.54 15.72 19.32
C GLY A 165 -10.02 15.90 19.00
N SER A 166 -10.30 16.47 17.82
CA SER A 166 -11.65 16.44 17.26
C SER A 166 -11.95 15.08 16.60
N GLN A 167 -13.19 14.89 16.16
CA GLN A 167 -13.47 13.79 15.23
C GLN A 167 -12.66 13.96 13.94
N SER A 168 -12.24 12.84 13.34
CA SER A 168 -11.50 12.83 12.09
C SER A 168 -12.36 13.39 10.95
N ILE A 169 -11.89 14.47 10.34
CA ILE A 169 -12.53 15.12 9.19
C ILE A 169 -12.07 14.55 7.85
N ALA A 170 -10.92 13.88 7.84
CA ALA A 170 -10.35 13.22 6.67
C ALA A 170 -9.64 11.93 7.05
N TYR A 171 -9.61 10.99 6.12
CA TYR A 171 -8.84 9.77 6.21
C TYR A 171 -7.76 9.80 5.13
N SER A 172 -6.58 9.28 5.45
CA SER A 172 -5.54 9.03 4.47
C SER A 172 -4.96 7.63 4.72
N SER A 173 -4.36 7.06 3.69
CA SER A 173 -3.72 5.76 3.81
C SER A 173 -2.32 5.81 3.22
N MET A 174 -1.35 5.35 3.99
CA MET A 174 0.03 5.22 3.54
C MET A 174 0.19 3.91 2.79
N LYS A 175 0.87 3.98 1.65
CA LYS A 175 1.09 2.84 0.76
C LYS A 175 2.55 2.79 0.36
N ILE A 176 3.07 1.58 0.20
CA ILE A 176 4.40 1.37 -0.35
C ILE A 176 4.24 0.94 -1.81
N LEU A 177 4.70 1.79 -2.71
CA LEU A 177 4.74 1.53 -4.13
C LEU A 177 5.98 0.72 -4.48
N VAL A 178 5.81 -0.55 -4.80
CA VAL A 178 6.90 -1.48 -5.04
C VAL A 178 7.25 -1.60 -6.54
N PRO A 179 8.49 -2.00 -6.88
CA PRO A 179 8.86 -2.29 -8.26
C PRO A 179 7.96 -3.36 -8.88
N ARG A 180 7.65 -3.20 -10.17
CA ARG A 180 6.83 -4.15 -10.92
C ARG A 180 7.52 -5.52 -11.01
N ALA A 181 6.74 -6.58 -10.89
CA ALA A 181 7.21 -7.94 -11.14
C ALA A 181 7.81 -8.06 -12.56
N LYS A 182 8.95 -8.74 -12.67
CA LYS A 182 9.65 -8.92 -13.94
C LYS A 182 9.03 -10.06 -14.74
N LEU A 183 9.18 -9.99 -16.06
CA LEU A 183 8.78 -11.07 -16.95
C LEU A 183 9.67 -12.29 -16.70
N LEU A 184 9.04 -13.47 -16.64
CA LEU A 184 9.78 -14.71 -16.59
C LEU A 184 10.55 -14.95 -17.90
N PRO A 185 11.71 -15.61 -17.87
CA PRO A 185 12.51 -15.82 -19.07
C PRO A 185 11.76 -16.62 -20.15
N THR A 186 11.72 -16.10 -21.36
CA THR A 186 10.96 -16.70 -22.48
C THR A 186 11.53 -18.05 -22.92
N TYR A 187 12.83 -18.32 -22.74
CA TYR A 187 13.42 -19.60 -23.14
C TYR A 187 12.92 -20.79 -22.30
N LEU A 188 12.37 -20.53 -21.10
CA LEU A 188 11.75 -21.55 -20.24
C LEU A 188 10.25 -21.72 -20.52
N THR A 189 9.71 -21.05 -21.53
CA THR A 189 8.30 -21.16 -21.94
C THR A 189 7.81 -22.61 -22.10
N PRO A 190 8.61 -23.55 -22.66
CA PRO A 190 8.20 -24.95 -22.75
C PRO A 190 8.02 -25.64 -21.38
N VAL A 191 8.62 -25.14 -20.31
CA VAL A 191 8.56 -25.77 -18.98
C VAL A 191 7.38 -25.25 -18.15
N TYR A 192 6.95 -24.01 -18.38
CA TYR A 192 5.87 -23.34 -17.63
C TYR A 192 4.46 -23.96 -17.67
N PRO A 193 4.06 -24.78 -18.68
CA PRO A 193 2.73 -25.38 -18.71
C PRO A 193 2.44 -26.28 -17.51
N PHE A 194 3.47 -26.90 -16.93
CA PHE A 194 3.34 -27.82 -15.82
C PHE A 194 4.14 -27.36 -14.59
N SER A 195 3.61 -27.68 -13.41
CA SER A 195 4.31 -27.43 -12.15
C SER A 195 5.50 -28.38 -11.99
N SER A 196 6.48 -27.98 -11.17
CA SER A 196 7.66 -28.82 -10.89
C SER A 196 7.28 -30.20 -10.35
N ASN A 197 6.25 -30.27 -9.49
CA ASN A 197 5.74 -31.53 -8.94
C ASN A 197 5.18 -32.44 -10.05
N LEU A 198 4.54 -31.87 -11.06
CA LEU A 198 3.96 -32.61 -12.17
C LEU A 198 5.06 -33.10 -13.12
N TRP A 199 6.07 -32.29 -13.43
CA TRP A 199 7.25 -32.72 -14.20
C TRP A 199 7.96 -33.90 -13.55
N ILE A 200 8.15 -33.86 -12.22
CA ILE A 200 8.72 -34.97 -11.46
C ILE A 200 7.83 -36.22 -11.59
N SER A 201 6.51 -36.06 -11.47
CA SER A 201 5.56 -37.17 -11.59
C SER A 201 5.59 -37.81 -12.99
N ILE A 202 5.73 -37.02 -14.06
CA ILE A 202 5.91 -37.51 -15.43
C ILE A 202 7.19 -38.34 -15.53
N PHE A 203 8.31 -37.82 -15.00
CA PHE A 203 9.60 -38.51 -15.06
C PHE A 203 9.57 -39.85 -14.31
N VAL A 204 8.98 -39.88 -13.12
CA VAL A 204 8.78 -41.10 -12.34
C VAL A 204 7.90 -42.09 -13.11
N THR A 205 6.82 -41.61 -13.73
CA THR A 205 5.91 -42.46 -14.52
C THR A 205 6.62 -43.07 -15.72
N LEU A 206 7.36 -42.28 -16.51
CA LEU A 206 8.14 -42.75 -17.67
C LEU A 206 9.17 -43.81 -17.27
N THR A 207 9.85 -43.60 -16.14
CA THR A 207 10.83 -44.55 -15.61
C THR A 207 10.15 -45.86 -15.21
N SER A 208 9.04 -45.77 -14.46
CA SER A 208 8.29 -46.95 -14.03
C SER A 208 7.76 -47.77 -15.22
N MET A 209 7.25 -47.10 -16.26
CA MET A 209 6.74 -47.75 -17.47
C MET A 209 7.86 -48.41 -18.27
N SER A 210 9.03 -47.78 -18.36
CA SER A 210 10.19 -48.37 -19.06
C SER A 210 10.63 -49.68 -18.40
N VAL A 211 10.60 -49.74 -17.06
CA VAL A 211 10.92 -50.95 -16.28
C VAL A 211 9.88 -52.05 -16.51
N VAL A 212 8.59 -51.71 -16.46
CA VAL A 212 7.49 -52.68 -16.71
C VAL A 212 7.57 -53.22 -18.13
N LEU A 213 7.76 -52.35 -19.13
CA LEU A 213 7.87 -52.76 -20.53
C LEU A 213 9.08 -53.65 -20.76
N HIS A 214 10.24 -53.33 -20.16
CA HIS A 214 11.41 -54.19 -20.21
C HIS A 214 11.18 -55.56 -19.57
N GLY A 215 10.49 -55.60 -18.42
CA GLY A 215 10.12 -56.86 -17.77
C GLY A 215 9.24 -57.73 -18.67
N ILE A 216 8.23 -57.14 -19.31
CA ILE A 216 7.34 -57.87 -20.23
C ILE A 216 8.12 -58.38 -21.46
N THR A 217 8.96 -57.55 -22.07
CA THR A 217 9.73 -57.97 -23.26
C THR A 217 10.78 -59.02 -22.91
N ALA A 218 11.45 -58.91 -21.76
CA ALA A 218 12.41 -59.91 -21.29
C ALA A 218 11.76 -61.27 -21.01
N LEU A 219 10.55 -61.27 -20.42
CA LEU A 219 9.77 -62.49 -20.19
C LEU A 219 9.32 -63.14 -21.51
N ASN A 220 8.87 -62.35 -22.48
CA ASN A 220 8.49 -62.85 -23.80
C ASN A 220 9.71 -63.40 -24.58
N SER A 221 10.85 -62.68 -24.58
CA SER A 221 12.08 -63.18 -25.20
C SER A 221 12.57 -64.47 -24.55
N PHE A 222 12.45 -64.61 -23.23
CA PHE A 222 12.79 -65.86 -22.53
C PHE A 222 11.88 -67.02 -22.97
N ARG A 223 10.58 -66.76 -23.09
CA ARG A 223 9.59 -67.76 -23.55
C ARG A 223 9.85 -68.21 -24.98
N ASP A 224 10.18 -67.26 -25.87
CA ASP A 224 10.34 -67.50 -27.30
C ASP A 224 11.80 -67.84 -27.69
N ALA A 225 12.69 -68.01 -26.70
CA ALA A 225 14.13 -68.26 -26.87
C ALA A 225 14.83 -67.25 -27.80
N LEU A 226 14.41 -65.99 -27.74
CA LEU A 226 14.98 -64.87 -28.49
C LEU A 226 16.09 -64.18 -27.68
N ASP A 227 16.95 -63.43 -28.37
CA ASP A 227 17.93 -62.57 -27.72
C ASP A 227 17.25 -61.55 -26.78
N GLN A 228 17.88 -61.33 -25.63
CA GLN A 228 17.37 -60.40 -24.63
C GLN A 228 17.45 -58.95 -25.14
N PRO A 229 16.34 -58.19 -25.09
CA PRO A 229 16.34 -56.81 -25.57
C PRO A 229 17.16 -55.92 -24.64
N ALA A 230 17.92 -54.98 -25.21
CA ALA A 230 18.60 -53.97 -24.42
C ALA A 230 17.60 -53.10 -23.65
N PHE A 231 17.86 -52.81 -22.37
CA PHE A 231 17.02 -51.93 -21.54
C PHE A 231 16.80 -50.55 -22.20
N VAL A 232 17.83 -50.03 -22.85
CA VAL A 232 17.79 -48.76 -23.61
C VAL A 232 16.71 -48.78 -24.68
N LYS A 233 16.46 -49.93 -25.32
CA LYS A 233 15.38 -50.07 -26.30
C LYS A 233 14.01 -49.83 -25.66
N SER A 234 13.78 -50.36 -24.46
CA SER A 234 12.52 -50.17 -23.72
C SER A 234 12.30 -48.70 -23.32
N ILE A 235 13.37 -47.94 -23.06
CA ILE A 235 13.28 -46.49 -22.81
C ILE A 235 12.84 -45.77 -24.09
N PHE A 236 13.49 -46.03 -25.22
CA PHE A 236 13.13 -45.40 -26.49
C PHE A 236 11.73 -45.79 -26.96
N ASP A 237 11.34 -47.05 -26.79
CA ASP A 237 9.98 -47.53 -27.08
C ASP A 237 8.95 -46.79 -26.20
N THR A 238 9.25 -46.57 -24.91
CA THR A 238 8.37 -45.82 -23.99
C THR A 238 8.26 -44.34 -24.39
N ILE A 239 9.37 -43.70 -24.77
CA ILE A 239 9.34 -42.31 -25.28
C ILE A 239 8.52 -42.23 -26.57
N ALA A 240 8.73 -43.16 -27.51
CA ALA A 240 7.98 -43.22 -28.76
C ALA A 240 6.48 -43.40 -28.51
N ILE A 241 6.08 -44.22 -27.54
CA ILE A 241 4.69 -44.39 -27.12
C ILE A 241 4.09 -43.07 -26.61
N PHE A 242 4.80 -42.34 -25.75
CA PHE A 242 4.33 -41.05 -25.21
C PHE A 242 4.32 -39.90 -26.22
N LEU A 243 5.09 -40.02 -27.30
CA LEU A 243 5.10 -39.09 -28.43
C LEU A 243 4.10 -39.48 -29.52
N ASP A 244 3.21 -40.44 -29.26
CA ASP A 244 2.21 -40.97 -30.20
C ASP A 244 2.84 -41.59 -31.48
N GLN A 245 4.06 -42.12 -31.38
CA GLN A 245 4.85 -42.72 -32.48
C GLN A 245 5.02 -44.25 -32.37
N GLY A 246 4.39 -44.91 -31.39
CA GLY A 246 4.54 -46.36 -31.13
C GLY A 246 3.58 -47.28 -31.89
N ILE A 247 3.98 -48.53 -32.14
CA ILE A 247 3.18 -49.58 -32.80
C ILE A 247 2.28 -50.33 -31.80
N PHE A 248 1.07 -50.69 -32.23
CA PHE A 248 -0.04 -51.22 -31.43
C PHE A 248 0.15 -52.66 -30.91
N LEU A 249 0.10 -52.84 -29.58
CA LEU A 249 -0.19 -54.11 -28.89
C LEU A 249 -1.20 -53.84 -27.75
N ASN A 250 -2.14 -54.75 -27.50
CA ASN A 250 -3.35 -54.48 -26.70
C ASN A 250 -3.15 -54.00 -25.24
N LEU A 251 -1.99 -54.22 -24.62
CA LEU A 251 -1.64 -53.69 -23.29
C LEU A 251 -1.22 -52.20 -23.31
N ILE A 252 -0.96 -51.67 -24.50
CA ILE A 252 -0.46 -50.32 -24.76
C ILE A 252 -1.63 -49.29 -24.77
N CYS A 253 -2.89 -49.73 -24.80
CA CYS A 253 -4.04 -48.84 -24.97
C CYS A 253 -4.20 -47.84 -23.80
N PHE A 254 -4.07 -48.29 -22.55
CA PHE A 254 -4.12 -47.38 -21.37
C PHE A 254 -2.90 -46.45 -21.29
N ILE A 255 -1.73 -46.94 -21.70
CA ILE A 255 -0.49 -46.16 -21.72
C ILE A 255 -0.59 -45.07 -22.80
N MET A 256 -1.09 -45.41 -23.98
CA MET A 256 -1.39 -44.47 -25.06
C MET A 256 -2.43 -43.44 -24.64
N LEU A 257 -3.50 -43.86 -23.97
CA LEU A 257 -4.50 -42.92 -23.45
C LEU A 257 -3.86 -41.91 -22.49
N SER A 258 -2.95 -42.35 -21.62
CA SER A 258 -2.22 -41.46 -20.72
C SER A 258 -1.26 -40.50 -21.47
N GLY A 259 -0.59 -40.98 -22.52
CA GLY A 259 0.26 -40.16 -23.39
C GLY A 259 -0.54 -39.08 -24.13
N VAL A 260 -1.66 -39.46 -24.74
CA VAL A 260 -2.57 -38.53 -25.44
C VAL A 260 -3.14 -37.48 -24.48
N VAL A 261 -3.59 -37.88 -23.28
CA VAL A 261 -4.08 -36.94 -22.27
C VAL A 261 -2.97 -35.97 -21.86
N LEU A 262 -1.76 -36.46 -21.64
CA LEU A 262 -0.63 -35.63 -21.23
C LEU A 262 -0.20 -34.67 -22.34
N SER A 263 -0.12 -35.14 -23.59
CA SER A 263 0.23 -34.35 -24.78
C SER A 263 -0.79 -33.24 -25.05
N ASN A 264 -2.09 -33.55 -24.97
CA ASN A 264 -3.15 -32.55 -25.13
C ASN A 264 -3.16 -31.55 -23.98
N SER A 265 -2.93 -32.01 -22.74
CA SER A 265 -2.84 -31.12 -21.57
C SER A 265 -1.64 -30.18 -21.66
N TYR A 266 -0.49 -30.70 -22.10
CA TYR A 266 0.71 -29.89 -22.33
C TYR A 266 0.48 -28.86 -23.43
N SER A 267 -0.10 -29.27 -24.56
CA SER A 267 -0.39 -28.39 -25.69
C SER A 267 -1.38 -27.28 -25.30
N GLY A 268 -2.43 -27.61 -24.54
CA GLY A 268 -3.37 -26.64 -24.01
C GLY A 268 -2.73 -25.68 -22.99
N GLY A 269 -1.90 -26.22 -22.09
CA GLY A 269 -1.15 -25.41 -21.13
C GLY A 269 -0.15 -24.47 -21.80
N LEU A 270 0.56 -24.96 -22.82
CA LEU A 270 1.49 -24.17 -23.62
C LEU A 270 0.77 -23.07 -24.40
N ALA A 271 -0.36 -23.39 -25.03
CA ALA A 271 -1.19 -22.38 -25.68
C ALA A 271 -1.63 -21.28 -24.69
N SER A 272 -2.00 -21.66 -23.46
CA SER A 272 -2.33 -20.69 -22.41
C SER A 272 -1.14 -19.85 -21.94
N VAL A 273 0.07 -20.43 -21.87
CA VAL A 273 1.29 -19.68 -21.50
C VAL A 273 1.66 -18.69 -22.61
N LEU A 274 1.41 -19.04 -23.87
CA LEU A 274 1.72 -18.19 -25.02
C LEU A 274 0.73 -17.02 -25.19
N THR A 275 -0.48 -17.09 -24.62
CA THR A 275 -1.46 -15.99 -24.70
C THR A 275 -1.25 -14.92 -23.64
N ILE A 276 -0.71 -15.26 -22.46
CA ILE A 276 -0.54 -14.33 -21.35
C ILE A 276 0.90 -14.40 -20.83
N PRO A 277 1.66 -13.29 -20.85
CA PRO A 277 3.01 -13.27 -20.31
C PRO A 277 3.00 -13.58 -18.81
N ARG A 278 3.91 -14.46 -18.39
CA ARG A 278 4.08 -14.83 -16.99
C ARG A 278 5.10 -13.91 -16.32
N PHE A 279 4.77 -13.46 -15.13
CA PHE A 279 5.63 -12.61 -14.31
C PHE A 279 6.13 -13.39 -13.09
N GLU A 280 7.21 -12.90 -12.50
CA GLU A 280 7.65 -13.31 -11.17
C GLU A 280 6.57 -13.03 -10.12
N LYS A 281 6.71 -13.63 -8.93
CA LYS A 281 5.81 -13.37 -7.81
C LYS A 281 5.86 -11.87 -7.46
N SER A 282 4.71 -11.22 -7.54
CA SER A 282 4.57 -9.79 -7.20
C SER A 282 4.49 -9.59 -5.68
N LEU A 283 4.86 -8.38 -5.23
CA LEU A 283 4.89 -7.99 -3.83
C LEU A 283 3.56 -7.30 -3.45
N ASP A 284 2.52 -8.12 -3.34
CA ASP A 284 1.15 -7.62 -3.28
C ASP A 284 0.65 -7.40 -1.85
N THR A 285 1.35 -7.95 -0.86
CA THR A 285 0.97 -7.92 0.56
C THR A 285 2.13 -7.46 1.42
N ILE A 286 1.81 -6.91 2.59
CA ILE A 286 2.82 -6.54 3.60
C ILE A 286 3.67 -7.75 3.98
N HIS A 287 3.07 -8.94 4.11
CA HIS A 287 3.78 -10.18 4.36
C HIS A 287 4.83 -10.52 3.28
N ASN A 288 4.43 -10.46 2.00
CA ASN A 288 5.36 -10.72 0.90
C ASN A 288 6.49 -9.69 0.87
N PHE A 289 6.19 -8.42 1.15
CA PHE A 289 7.19 -7.36 1.24
C PHE A 289 8.14 -7.55 2.43
N ALA A 290 7.62 -7.94 3.60
CA ALA A 290 8.38 -8.24 4.81
C ALA A 290 9.39 -9.38 4.61
N LEU A 291 9.05 -10.38 3.80
CA LEU A 291 9.97 -11.46 3.42
C LEU A 291 10.92 -11.11 2.27
N SER A 292 10.62 -10.07 1.50
CA SER A 292 11.44 -9.68 0.35
C SER A 292 12.75 -9.00 0.76
N GLN A 293 13.71 -8.91 -0.17
CA GLN A 293 14.94 -8.13 0.04
C GLN A 293 14.78 -6.63 -0.21
N TYR A 294 13.60 -6.19 -0.66
CA TYR A 294 13.38 -4.79 -0.99
C TYR A 294 13.28 -3.93 0.26
N ARG A 295 13.87 -2.74 0.17
CA ARG A 295 13.66 -1.64 1.11
C ARG A 295 12.58 -0.72 0.56
N TRP A 296 12.13 0.24 1.36
CA TRP A 296 11.27 1.32 0.87
C TRP A 296 11.76 2.67 1.37
N ALA A 297 11.51 3.72 0.60
CA ALA A 297 11.95 5.07 0.93
C ALA A 297 10.80 6.04 1.14
N ALA A 298 10.99 6.97 2.06
CA ALA A 298 10.07 8.07 2.33
C ALA A 298 10.84 9.35 2.73
N PRO A 299 10.21 10.53 2.63
CA PRO A 299 10.85 11.81 2.96
C PRO A 299 11.29 11.95 4.42
N SER A 300 10.56 11.31 5.34
CA SER A 300 10.81 11.42 6.78
C SER A 300 10.50 10.11 7.50
N ILE A 301 11.13 9.90 8.66
CA ILE A 301 10.84 8.78 9.56
C ILE A 301 9.42 8.83 10.11
N ALA A 302 8.78 10.01 10.10
CA ALA A 302 7.39 10.19 10.51
C ALA A 302 6.42 9.24 9.80
N TRP A 303 6.80 8.77 8.60
CA TRP A 303 6.06 7.76 7.85
C TRP A 303 6.03 6.36 8.50
N THR A 304 6.66 6.19 9.65
CA THR A 304 6.61 4.94 10.42
C THR A 304 5.85 5.07 11.72
N PHE A 305 5.51 6.28 12.19
CA PHE A 305 5.01 6.48 13.55
C PHE A 305 3.72 5.71 13.85
N THR A 306 2.80 5.62 12.89
CA THR A 306 1.55 4.86 13.05
C THR A 306 1.72 3.34 13.14
N ILE A 307 2.88 2.82 12.69
CA ILE A 307 3.18 1.38 12.68
C ILE A 307 4.44 1.03 13.49
N ALA A 308 5.06 2.01 14.14
CA ALA A 308 6.33 1.85 14.86
C ALA A 308 6.18 0.88 16.03
N ASP A 309 5.08 1.00 16.77
CA ASP A 309 4.77 0.18 17.94
C ASP A 309 3.95 -1.07 17.62
N ALA A 310 3.81 -1.41 16.33
CA ALA A 310 3.09 -2.61 15.94
C ALA A 310 3.78 -3.89 16.45
N GLU A 311 3.01 -4.78 17.09
CA GLU A 311 3.51 -6.07 17.58
C GLU A 311 3.71 -7.11 16.47
N THR A 312 3.12 -6.89 15.30
CA THR A 312 3.18 -7.87 14.21
C THR A 312 4.59 -7.88 13.58
N PRO A 313 5.19 -9.08 13.40
CA PRO A 313 6.57 -9.17 12.90
C PRO A 313 6.73 -8.61 11.49
N ASP A 314 5.67 -8.65 10.68
CA ASP A 314 5.66 -8.13 9.32
C ASP A 314 5.74 -6.59 9.31
N LEU A 315 4.97 -5.89 10.15
CA LEU A 315 5.04 -4.43 10.26
C LEU A 315 6.38 -3.97 10.85
N GLN A 316 6.91 -4.68 11.85
CA GLN A 316 8.26 -4.41 12.36
C GLN A 316 9.34 -4.62 11.28
N ALA A 317 9.16 -5.58 10.38
CA ALA A 317 10.04 -5.75 9.23
C ALA A 317 9.91 -4.58 8.24
N VAL A 318 8.70 -4.07 7.99
CA VAL A 318 8.47 -2.87 7.18
C VAL A 318 9.19 -1.66 7.78
N VAL A 319 9.01 -1.38 9.07
CA VAL A 319 9.64 -0.25 9.76
C VAL A 319 11.17 -0.34 9.66
N ARG A 320 11.75 -1.51 9.92
CA ARG A 320 13.21 -1.72 9.81
C ARG A 320 13.77 -1.55 8.40
N LYS A 321 12.93 -1.67 7.37
CA LYS A 321 13.33 -1.59 5.96
C LYS A 321 13.20 -0.20 5.36
N ILE A 322 12.80 0.80 6.14
CA ILE A 322 12.74 2.19 5.65
C ILE A 322 14.14 2.74 5.33
N GLU A 323 14.20 3.59 4.31
CA GLU A 323 15.33 4.43 3.92
C GLU A 323 14.82 5.87 3.84
N VAL A 324 15.26 6.74 4.75
CA VAL A 324 14.80 8.14 4.77
C VAL A 324 15.55 8.92 3.69
N ILE A 325 14.81 9.44 2.71
CA ILE A 325 15.34 10.23 1.59
C ILE A 325 14.54 11.55 1.52
N PRO A 326 15.05 12.63 2.15
CA PRO A 326 14.34 13.91 2.19
C PRO A 326 14.22 14.61 0.83
N ASP A 327 15.18 14.38 -0.08
CA ASP A 327 15.20 15.01 -1.40
C ASP A 327 14.14 14.36 -2.33
N PRO A 328 13.08 15.10 -2.72
CA PRO A 328 12.05 14.59 -3.62
C PRO A 328 12.59 14.20 -5.00
N ASP A 329 13.59 14.91 -5.53
CA ASP A 329 14.17 14.59 -6.84
C ASP A 329 14.99 13.30 -6.79
N GLN A 330 15.66 13.04 -5.67
CA GLN A 330 16.31 11.76 -5.43
C GLN A 330 15.28 10.64 -5.30
N LEU A 331 14.21 10.83 -4.53
CA LEU A 331 13.14 9.86 -4.36
C LEU A 331 12.47 9.52 -5.70
N TYR A 332 12.19 10.55 -6.53
CA TYR A 332 11.67 10.39 -7.88
C TYR A 332 12.64 9.59 -8.77
N ARG A 333 13.93 9.93 -8.79
CA ARG A 333 14.93 9.19 -9.58
C ARG A 333 15.07 7.73 -9.15
N ARG A 334 14.99 7.45 -7.85
CA ARG A 334 14.99 6.08 -7.31
C ARG A 334 13.73 5.30 -7.72
N SER A 335 12.57 5.96 -7.71
CA SER A 335 11.31 5.35 -8.18
C SER A 335 11.41 4.84 -9.62
N LEU A 336 12.07 5.60 -10.50
CA LEU A 336 12.24 5.23 -11.91
C LEU A 336 13.22 4.06 -12.11
N ARG A 337 14.19 3.89 -11.20
CA ARG A 337 15.13 2.76 -11.25
C ARG A 337 14.46 1.44 -10.85
N GLY A 338 13.39 1.49 -10.06
CA GLY A 338 12.70 0.30 -9.58
C GLY A 338 13.56 -0.58 -8.67
N ASP A 339 14.51 0.03 -7.95
CA ASP A 339 15.41 -0.66 -7.02
C ASP A 339 14.90 -0.63 -5.56
N ILE A 340 13.87 0.18 -5.29
CA ILE A 340 13.32 0.41 -3.95
C ILE A 340 11.81 0.66 -4.03
N GLY A 341 11.09 0.35 -2.96
CA GLY A 341 9.72 0.79 -2.78
C GLY A 341 9.64 2.29 -2.42
N ILE A 342 8.53 2.95 -2.70
CA ILE A 342 8.34 4.38 -2.39
C ILE A 342 7.09 4.55 -1.54
N GLY A 343 7.21 5.20 -0.40
CA GLY A 343 6.08 5.61 0.44
C GLY A 343 5.27 6.69 -0.28
N ILE A 344 3.98 6.44 -0.44
CA ILE A 344 3.02 7.40 -0.98
C ILE A 344 1.82 7.46 -0.04
N GLU A 345 1.27 8.64 0.16
CA GLU A 345 0.04 8.83 0.89
C GLU A 345 -1.09 8.99 -0.12
N LEU A 346 -2.11 8.15 0.03
CA LEU A 346 -3.37 8.30 -0.69
C LEU A 346 -4.27 9.20 0.14
N LEU A 347 -4.52 10.38 -0.41
CA LEU A 347 -5.38 11.39 0.20
C LEU A 347 -6.86 11.07 -0.08
N ASN A 348 -7.74 11.61 0.76
CA ASN A 348 -9.20 11.49 0.60
C ASN A 348 -9.71 11.93 -0.80
N SER A 349 -8.99 12.81 -1.48
CA SER A 349 -9.30 13.28 -2.84
C SER A 349 -8.89 12.30 -3.95
N GLN A 350 -8.47 11.07 -3.62
CA GLN A 350 -7.84 10.10 -4.53
C GLN A 350 -6.59 10.63 -5.23
N LYS A 351 -5.99 11.70 -4.70
CA LYS A 351 -4.69 12.20 -5.12
C LYS A 351 -3.60 11.50 -4.31
N PHE A 352 -2.44 11.35 -4.94
CA PHE A 352 -1.24 10.85 -4.27
C PHE A 352 -0.41 12.02 -3.78
N TYR A 353 0.18 11.84 -2.62
CA TYR A 353 1.10 12.78 -2.03
C TYR A 353 2.36 12.04 -1.59
N VAL A 354 3.53 12.64 -1.78
CA VAL A 354 4.83 12.02 -1.51
C VAL A 354 5.63 12.93 -0.60
N GLY A 355 5.03 13.28 0.54
CA GLY A 355 5.56 14.28 1.47
C GLY A 355 5.74 15.66 0.80
N PRO A 356 6.01 16.71 1.58
CA PRO A 356 6.67 17.88 1.04
C PRO A 356 8.00 17.43 0.48
N GLY A 357 8.13 17.59 -0.83
CA GLY A 357 9.45 17.71 -1.39
C GLY A 357 10.08 18.95 -0.78
N GLY A 358 11.10 18.78 0.05
CA GLY A 358 12.01 19.86 0.37
C GLY A 358 12.66 20.36 -0.91
N GLY A 359 12.00 21.28 -1.60
CA GLY A 359 12.56 22.14 -2.62
C GLY A 359 13.02 23.44 -1.97
N PRO A 360 14.04 24.09 -2.55
CA PRO A 360 15.08 24.88 -1.88
C PRO A 360 14.63 25.99 -0.92
#